data_AF-A0A4Y9ZBK7-F1
#
_entry.id   AF-A0A4Y9ZBK7-F1
#
_cell.length_a   1.000
_cell.length_b   1.000
_cell.length_c   1.000
_cell.angle_alpha   90.00
_cell.angle_beta   90.00
_cell.angle_gamma   90.00
#
_symmetry.space_group_name_H-M   'P 1'
#
loop_
_entity.id
_entity.type
_entity.pdbx_description
1 polymer ?
#
loop_
_entity_poly.entity_id
_entity_poly.type
_entity_poly.pdbx_seq_one_letter_code
_entity_poly.pdbx_strand_id
1 'polypeptide(L)'
;MTTIPSRLARATSTSSGPAEARKKVFELYRDWYRAAPEICTLYSLDVTAPYVRAAIRREFERNRYVTDVKVIDILLLKGRQEFQETMNCWKQEPHVLGLLLESNFKDRPQRTFLQKFYEGRDEDAVIPAASGL
;
A
#
# COMPACT_ATOMS: atom_id res chain seq x y z
N MET A 1 31.12 -18.56 5.27
CA MET A 1 30.03 -18.71 4.28
C MET A 1 29.44 -17.34 4.02
N THR A 2 29.45 -16.85 2.78
CA THR A 2 28.77 -15.60 2.39
C THR A 2 27.41 -15.94 1.79
N THR A 3 26.34 -15.33 2.30
CA THR A 3 24.97 -15.53 1.80
C THR A 3 24.62 -14.47 0.75
N ILE A 4 24.18 -14.90 -0.44
CA ILE A 4 23.77 -14.01 -1.53
C ILE A 4 22.35 -13.49 -1.26
N PRO A 5 22.07 -12.18 -1.46
CA PRO A 5 20.74 -11.63 -1.24
C PRO A 5 19.73 -12.10 -2.30
N SER A 6 18.45 -12.11 -1.93
CA SER A 6 17.34 -12.48 -2.81
C SER A 6 17.10 -11.45 -3.93
N ARG A 7 16.40 -11.87 -4.99
CA ARG A 7 16.05 -10.99 -6.12
C ARG A 7 15.32 -9.75 -5.63
N LEU A 8 15.72 -8.57 -6.13
CA LEU A 8 15.19 -7.24 -5.77
C LEU A 8 15.46 -6.78 -4.33
N ALA A 9 16.29 -7.50 -3.56
CA ALA A 9 16.71 -7.05 -2.24
C ALA A 9 17.47 -5.73 -2.34
N ARG A 10 17.19 -4.81 -1.42
CA ARG A 10 17.94 -3.56 -1.26
C ARG A 10 18.46 -3.46 0.17
N ALA A 11 19.67 -2.92 0.31
CA ALA A 11 20.20 -2.54 1.61
C ALA A 11 19.36 -1.41 2.20
N THR A 12 18.94 -1.56 3.44
CA THR A 12 18.25 -0.50 4.19
C THR A 12 19.19 0.67 4.37
N SER A 13 18.73 1.87 4.04
CA SER A 13 19.46 3.12 4.26
C SER A 13 18.53 4.16 4.85
N THR A 14 19.06 4.98 5.75
CA THR A 14 18.38 6.18 6.24
C THR A 14 18.60 7.33 5.26
N SER A 15 17.65 8.24 5.16
CA SER A 15 17.80 9.46 4.39
C SER A 15 18.39 10.58 5.25
N SER A 16 19.32 11.33 4.67
CA SER A 16 19.94 12.49 5.31
C SER A 16 18.99 13.71 5.41
N GLY A 17 17.96 13.75 4.57
CA GLY A 17 16.98 14.82 4.55
C GLY A 17 15.80 14.56 3.60
N PRO A 18 14.79 15.44 3.60
CA PRO A 18 13.52 15.23 2.90
C PRO A 18 13.68 15.16 1.37
N ALA A 19 14.68 15.85 0.81
CA ALA A 19 14.96 15.81 -0.63
C ALA A 19 15.44 14.41 -1.08
N GLU A 20 16.24 13.74 -0.26
CA GLU A 20 16.70 12.37 -0.54
C GLU A 20 15.57 11.37 -0.37
N ALA A 21 14.79 11.49 0.72
CA ALA A 21 13.60 10.67 0.95
C ALA A 21 12.63 10.76 -0.24
N ARG A 22 12.35 11.98 -0.73
CA ARG A 22 11.48 12.21 -1.89
C ARG A 22 11.97 11.52 -3.15
N LYS A 23 13.29 11.51 -3.41
CA LYS A 23 13.87 10.77 -4.54
C LYS A 23 13.64 9.26 -4.41
N LYS A 24 13.88 8.69 -3.23
CA LYS A 24 13.64 7.27 -2.94
C LYS A 24 12.16 6.88 -3.09
N VAL A 25 11.24 7.76 -2.68
CA VAL A 25 9.78 7.57 -2.85
C VAL A 25 9.41 7.54 -4.33
N PHE A 26 9.89 8.48 -5.13
CA PHE A 26 9.61 8.46 -6.57
C PHE A 26 10.22 7.27 -7.29
N GLU A 27 11.40 6.83 -6.88
CA GLU A 27 11.99 5.61 -7.41
C GLU A 27 11.12 4.39 -7.11
N LEU A 28 10.70 4.21 -5.85
CA LEU A 28 9.80 3.12 -5.46
C LEU A 28 8.47 3.17 -6.22
N TYR A 29 7.87 4.37 -6.35
CA TYR A 29 6.62 4.54 -7.09
C TYR A 29 6.75 4.15 -8.57
N ARG A 30 7.88 4.50 -9.21
CA ARG A 30 8.15 4.14 -10.61
C ARG A 30 8.33 2.64 -10.78
N ASP A 31 8.99 1.98 -9.83
CA ASP A 31 9.19 0.53 -9.86
C ASP A 31 7.82 -0.19 -9.79
N TRP A 32 6.96 0.20 -8.84
CA TRP A 32 5.59 -0.29 -8.74
C TRP A 32 4.75 -0.02 -10.00
N TYR A 33 4.80 1.20 -10.53
CA TYR A 33 4.02 1.59 -11.70
C TYR A 33 4.37 0.77 -12.95
N ARG A 34 5.66 0.44 -13.11
CA ARG A 34 6.19 -0.38 -14.21
C ARG A 34 5.90 -1.86 -14.03
N ALA A 35 5.90 -2.34 -12.79
CA ALA A 35 5.60 -3.73 -12.46
C ALA A 35 4.11 -4.09 -12.56
N ALA A 36 3.20 -3.11 -12.52
CA ALA A 36 1.74 -3.34 -12.59
C ALA A 36 1.27 -4.37 -13.65
N PRO A 37 1.67 -4.30 -14.94
CA PRO A 37 1.30 -5.32 -15.93
C PRO A 37 1.86 -6.72 -15.59
N GLU A 38 3.10 -6.79 -15.09
CA GLU A 38 3.74 -8.04 -14.68
C GLU A 38 3.00 -8.67 -13.49
N ILE A 39 2.58 -7.87 -12.51
CA ILE A 39 1.77 -8.31 -11.37
C ILE A 39 0.44 -8.91 -11.84
N CYS A 40 -0.25 -8.27 -12.80
CA CYS A 40 -1.50 -8.82 -13.35
C CYS A 40 -1.28 -10.21 -13.95
N THR A 41 -0.17 -10.39 -14.69
CA THR A 41 0.17 -11.68 -15.31
C THR A 41 0.64 -12.73 -14.31
N LEU A 42 1.45 -12.36 -13.32
CA LEU A 42 2.01 -13.28 -12.32
C LEU A 42 0.92 -13.89 -11.44
N TYR A 43 -0.07 -13.09 -11.07
CA TYR A 43 -1.17 -13.50 -10.19
C TYR A 43 -2.45 -13.83 -10.95
N SER A 44 -2.43 -13.82 -12.29
CA SER A 44 -3.62 -14.05 -13.14
C SER A 44 -4.84 -13.25 -12.70
N LEU A 45 -4.64 -11.96 -12.38
CA LEU A 45 -5.71 -11.12 -11.84
C LEU A 45 -6.75 -10.77 -12.91
N ASP A 46 -8.03 -10.80 -12.52
CA ASP A 46 -9.16 -10.35 -13.37
C ASP A 46 -9.26 -8.82 -13.50
N VAL A 47 -8.22 -8.08 -13.09
CA VAL A 47 -8.20 -6.61 -13.14
C VAL A 47 -7.23 -6.10 -14.19
N THR A 48 -7.51 -4.90 -14.70
CA THR A 48 -6.65 -4.26 -15.69
C THR A 48 -5.43 -3.59 -15.04
N ALA A 49 -4.29 -3.55 -15.73
CA ALA A 49 -3.09 -2.87 -15.23
C ALA A 49 -3.29 -1.38 -14.85
N PRO A 50 -4.13 -0.58 -15.55
CA PRO A 50 -4.48 0.77 -15.10
C PRO A 50 -5.16 0.81 -13.73
N TYR A 51 -6.02 -0.18 -13.42
CA TYR A 51 -6.68 -0.28 -12.11
C TYR A 51 -5.65 -0.51 -11.01
N VAL A 52 -4.70 -1.44 -11.21
CA VAL A 52 -3.59 -1.69 -10.28
C VAL A 52 -2.75 -0.43 -10.06
N ARG A 53 -2.44 0.34 -11.13
CA ARG A 53 -1.72 1.62 -11.02
C ARG A 53 -2.48 2.65 -10.20
N ALA A 54 -3.80 2.75 -10.37
CA ALA A 54 -4.64 3.65 -9.60
C ALA A 54 -4.64 3.26 -8.11
N ALA A 55 -4.70 1.95 -7.82
CA ALA A 55 -4.65 1.43 -6.47
C ALA A 55 -3.29 1.70 -5.78
N ILE A 56 -2.19 1.45 -6.49
CA ILE A 56 -0.83 1.84 -6.04
C ILE A 56 -0.80 3.35 -5.74
N ARG A 57 -1.29 4.20 -6.64
CA ARG A 57 -1.33 5.65 -6.40
C ARG A 57 -2.12 6.03 -5.15
N ARG A 58 -3.26 5.39 -4.90
CA ARG A 58 -4.08 5.61 -3.70
C ARG A 58 -3.30 5.30 -2.42
N GLU A 59 -2.54 4.20 -2.39
CA GLU A 59 -1.70 3.85 -1.23
C GLU A 59 -0.58 4.87 -0.97
N PHE A 60 0.06 5.39 -2.03
CA PHE A 60 1.03 6.46 -1.89
C PHE A 60 0.39 7.78 -1.40
N GLU A 61 -0.80 8.12 -1.90
CA GLU A 61 -1.54 9.32 -1.46
C GLU A 61 -2.05 9.20 -0.02
N ARG A 62 -2.36 7.99 0.48
CA ARG A 62 -2.75 7.77 1.89
C ARG A 62 -1.71 8.31 2.86
N ASN A 63 -0.43 8.19 2.52
CA ASN A 63 0.68 8.62 3.36
C ASN A 63 1.24 10.00 2.97
N ARG A 64 0.54 10.77 2.12
CA ARG A 64 1.03 12.04 1.57
C ARG A 64 1.35 13.10 2.61
N TYR A 65 0.61 13.13 3.72
CA TYR A 65 0.74 14.16 4.75
C TYR A 65 1.80 13.84 5.81
N VAL A 66 2.52 12.72 5.68
CA VAL A 66 3.62 12.37 6.58
C VAL A 66 4.81 13.26 6.30
N THR A 67 5.26 14.01 7.31
CA THR A 67 6.36 14.97 7.20
C THR A 67 7.67 14.46 7.82
N ASP A 68 7.60 13.58 8.82
CA ASP A 68 8.79 13.04 9.48
C ASP A 68 9.57 12.11 8.55
N VAL A 69 10.82 12.48 8.27
CA VAL A 69 11.76 11.77 7.41
C VAL A 69 12.01 10.33 7.88
N LYS A 70 12.08 10.10 9.20
CA LYS A 70 12.30 8.75 9.74
C LYS A 70 11.11 7.84 9.50
N VAL A 71 9.91 8.39 9.60
CA VAL A 71 8.67 7.65 9.29
C VAL A 71 8.60 7.33 7.81
N ILE A 72 8.98 8.28 6.94
CA ILE A 72 9.06 8.05 5.49
C ILE A 72 10.05 6.93 5.16
N ASP A 73 11.21 6.87 5.80
CA ASP A 73 12.19 5.80 5.59
C ASP A 73 11.64 4.42 5.99
N ILE A 74 10.89 4.35 7.09
CA ILE A 74 10.23 3.10 7.51
C ILE A 74 9.16 2.69 6.49
N LEU A 75 8.36 3.64 6.00
CA LEU A 75 7.35 3.38 4.96
C LEU A 75 8.00 2.92 3.64
N LEU A 76 9.13 3.53 3.27
CA LEU A 76 9.92 3.12 2.11
C LEU A 76 10.45 1.69 2.26
N LEU A 77 10.98 1.33 3.43
CA LEU A 77 11.45 -0.02 3.71
C LEU A 77 10.31 -1.03 3.56
N LYS A 78 9.17 -0.76 4.19
CA LYS A 78 7.97 -1.60 4.09
C LYS A 78 7.50 -1.73 2.64
N GLY A 79 7.43 -0.63 1.91
CA GLY A 79 7.03 -0.63 0.50
C GLY A 79 8.00 -1.39 -0.42
N ARG A 80 9.30 -1.43 -0.07
CA ARG A 80 10.31 -2.23 -0.78
C ARG A 80 10.18 -3.72 -0.46
N GLN A 81 9.92 -4.08 0.80
CA GLN A 81 9.65 -5.46 1.21
C GLN A 81 8.40 -6.00 0.52
N GLU A 82 7.31 -5.23 0.54
CA GLU A 82 6.06 -5.53 -0.16
C GLU A 82 6.27 -5.75 -1.66
N PHE A 83 7.07 -4.89 -2.30
CA PHE A 83 7.40 -5.03 -3.72
C PHE A 83 8.17 -6.32 -4.00
N GLN A 84 9.14 -6.64 -3.15
CA GLN A 84 9.95 -7.85 -3.28
C GLN A 84 9.11 -9.11 -3.09
N GLU A 85 8.25 -9.15 -2.07
CA GLU A 85 7.33 -10.25 -1.81
C GLU A 85 6.35 -10.46 -2.97
N THR A 86 5.85 -9.37 -3.55
CA THR A 86 4.92 -9.42 -4.69
C THR A 86 5.61 -9.91 -5.96
N MET A 87 6.78 -9.35 -6.30
CA MET A 87 7.49 -9.65 -7.54
C MET A 87 8.23 -10.98 -7.56
N ASN A 88 8.47 -11.59 -6.39
CA ASN A 88 9.04 -12.92 -6.27
C ASN A 88 7.99 -14.00 -6.03
N CYS A 89 6.69 -13.66 -6.12
CA CYS A 89 5.58 -14.57 -5.88
C CYS A 89 5.66 -15.27 -4.51
N TRP A 90 6.09 -14.53 -3.47
CA TRP A 90 6.02 -15.01 -2.08
C TRP A 90 4.63 -14.81 -1.49
N LYS A 91 3.87 -13.87 -2.04
CA LYS A 91 2.45 -13.66 -1.74
C LYS A 91 1.58 -14.56 -2.60
N GLN A 92 0.34 -14.72 -2.15
CA GLN A 92 -0.73 -15.36 -2.93
C GLN A 92 -1.71 -14.29 -3.44
N GLU A 93 -2.48 -14.65 -4.46
CA GLU A 93 -3.50 -13.80 -5.08
C GLU A 93 -4.44 -13.10 -4.06
N PRO A 94 -4.97 -13.76 -3.00
CA PRO A 94 -5.85 -13.10 -2.04
C PRO A 94 -5.18 -11.95 -1.28
N HIS A 95 -3.85 -12.01 -1.08
CA HIS A 95 -3.11 -10.94 -0.43
C HIS A 95 -2.99 -9.72 -1.34
N VAL A 96 -2.78 -9.93 -2.64
CA VAL A 96 -2.71 -8.84 -3.63
C VAL A 96 -4.09 -8.20 -3.79
N LEU A 97 -5.15 -9.00 -3.95
CA LEU A 97 -6.51 -8.51 -4.03
C LEU A 97 -6.95 -7.78 -2.76
N GLY A 98 -6.67 -8.37 -1.59
CA GLY A 98 -7.11 -7.86 -0.29
C GLY A 98 -6.30 -6.67 0.21
N LEU A 99 -5.00 -6.55 -0.06
CA LEU A 99 -4.17 -5.45 0.47
C LEU A 99 -3.96 -4.33 -0.55
N LEU A 100 -3.76 -4.66 -1.83
CA LEU A 100 -3.51 -3.65 -2.86
C LEU A 100 -4.80 -3.16 -3.51
N LEU A 101 -5.81 -4.02 -3.69
CA LEU A 101 -7.05 -3.69 -4.43
C LEU A 101 -8.30 -3.53 -3.54
N GLU A 102 -8.11 -3.44 -2.23
CA GLU A 102 -9.16 -3.39 -1.20
C GLU A 102 -10.16 -2.23 -1.33
N SER A 103 -9.94 -1.29 -2.26
CA SER A 103 -10.81 -0.12 -2.41
C SER A 103 -12.29 -0.45 -2.66
N ASN A 104 -12.61 -1.66 -3.10
CA ASN A 104 -14.00 -2.07 -3.31
C ASN A 104 -14.72 -2.48 -2.01
N PHE A 105 -14.01 -2.74 -0.90
CA PHE A 105 -14.61 -3.21 0.36
C PHE A 105 -14.73 -2.12 1.45
N LYS A 106 -14.04 -0.98 1.29
CA LYS A 106 -14.09 0.14 2.26
C LYS A 106 -15.16 1.18 1.97
N ASP A 107 -15.86 1.09 0.83
CA ASP A 107 -17.11 1.82 0.60
C ASP A 107 -18.27 1.14 1.37
N ARG A 108 -18.08 0.88 2.66
CA ARG A 108 -19.22 0.61 3.54
C ARG A 108 -20.02 1.92 3.55
N PRO A 109 -21.32 1.89 3.20
CA PRO A 109 -22.13 3.10 3.19
C PRO A 109 -22.04 3.77 4.57
N GLN A 110 -21.96 5.10 4.61
CA GLN A 110 -21.96 5.85 5.86
C GLN A 110 -23.23 5.49 6.64
N ARG A 111 -23.06 4.77 7.76
CA ARG A 111 -24.16 4.29 8.59
C ARG A 111 -24.51 5.32 9.64
N THR A 112 -25.80 5.54 9.87
CA THR A 112 -26.27 6.37 10.98
C THR A 112 -25.94 5.70 12.32
N PHE A 113 -25.93 6.48 13.40
CA PHE A 113 -25.74 5.95 14.76
C PHE A 113 -26.70 4.78 15.07
N LEU A 114 -27.98 4.93 14.73
CA LEU A 114 -29.01 3.90 14.98
C LEU A 114 -28.74 2.61 14.20
N GLN A 115 -28.27 2.72 12.96
CA GLN A 115 -27.90 1.57 12.14
C GLN A 115 -26.69 0.83 12.73
N LYS A 116 -25.66 1.55 13.21
CA LYS A 116 -24.52 0.96 13.92
C LYS A 116 -24.95 0.28 15.23
N PHE A 117 -25.85 0.92 15.97
CA PHE A 117 -26.40 0.39 17.22
C PHE A 117 -27.16 -0.92 17.01
N TYR A 118 -28.02 -1.01 15.99
CA TYR A 118 -28.76 -2.26 15.69
C TYR A 118 -27.87 -3.39 15.19
N GLU A 119 -26.73 -3.09 14.58
CA GLU A 119 -25.77 -4.09 14.12
C GLU A 119 -24.88 -4.65 15.24
N GLY A 120 -24.92 -4.05 16.44
CA GLY A 120 -24.22 -4.56 17.63
C GLY A 120 -22.69 -4.55 17.51
N ARG A 121 -22.12 -3.69 16.65
CA ARG A 121 -20.68 -3.60 16.41
C ARG A 121 -20.12 -2.27 16.93
N ASP A 122 -19.47 -2.32 18.10
CA ASP A 122 -18.75 -1.19 18.71
C ASP A 122 -17.38 -0.89 18.04
N GLU A 123 -16.95 -1.73 17.09
CA GLU A 123 -15.61 -1.68 16.50
C GLU A 123 -15.40 -0.50 15.52
N ASP A 124 -16.49 0.15 15.09
CA ASP A 124 -16.48 1.30 14.18
C ASP A 124 -16.36 2.66 14.91
N ALA A 125 -16.15 2.69 16.23
CA ALA A 125 -16.07 3.92 17.04
C ALA A 125 -14.82 4.78 16.77
N VAL A 126 -13.79 4.23 16.13
CA VAL A 126 -12.52 4.93 15.84
C VAL A 126 -12.58 5.74 14.55
N ILE A 127 -13.57 5.49 13.68
CA ILE A 127 -13.78 6.30 12.48
C ILE A 127 -14.73 7.43 12.87
N PRO A 128 -14.31 8.72 12.87
CA PRO A 128 -15.20 9.81 13.23
C PRO A 128 -16.43 9.76 12.31
N ALA A 129 -17.60 9.57 12.93
CA ALA A 129 -18.86 9.81 12.23
C ALA A 129 -18.79 11.25 11.74
N ALA A 130 -18.91 11.44 10.42
CA ALA A 130 -18.94 12.69 9.67
C ALA A 130 -18.76 13.96 10.52
N SER A 131 -17.66 14.70 10.27
CA SER A 131 -17.53 16.08 10.75
C SER A 131 -18.79 16.85 10.41
N GLY A 132 -19.52 17.27 11.45
CA GLY A 132 -20.74 18.04 11.31
C GLY A 132 -20.52 19.30 10.47
N LEU A 133 -21.12 19.28 9.29
CA LEU A 133 -21.67 20.42 8.55
C LEU A 133 -23.00 19.94 7.98
#